data_AF-A0A937NLV5-F1
#
_entry.id   AF-A0A937NLV5-F1
#
_cell.length_a   1.000
_cell.length_b   1.000
_cell.length_c   1.000
_cell.angle_alpha   90.00
_cell.angle_beta   90.00
_cell.angle_gamma   90.00
#
_symmetry.space_group_name_H-M   'P 1'
#
loop_
_entity.id
_entity.type
_entity.pdbx_description
1 polymer ?
#
loop_
_entity_poly.entity_id
_entity_poly.type
_entity_poly.pdbx_seq_one_letter_code
_entity_poly.pdbx_strand_id
1 'polypeptide(L)' 'MSDNLIEITCSRCGHTWYEDLARLDEKDRVIYRDVVEQKHGDVVEQKTYRVRCSQCGANNIVTIRFEETEDG' A
#
# COMPACT_ATOMS: atom_id res chain seq x y z
N MET A 1 9.28 -15.58 -6.02
CA MET A 1 9.77 -14.19 -6.09
C MET A 1 8.53 -13.34 -6.02
N SER A 2 8.39 -12.45 -5.05
CA SER A 2 7.15 -11.70 -4.88
C SER A 2 7.10 -10.58 -5.93
N ASP A 3 6.21 -10.68 -6.92
CA ASP A 3 6.02 -9.70 -7.98
C ASP A 3 5.29 -8.41 -7.52
N ASN A 4 5.14 -8.20 -6.21
CA ASN A 4 4.30 -7.14 -5.62
C ASN A 4 5.14 -6.07 -4.89
N LEU A 5 6.23 -5.60 -5.52
CA LEU A 5 7.05 -4.51 -4.97
C LEU A 5 6.40 -3.16 -5.26
N ILE A 6 6.28 -2.32 -4.23
CA ILE A 6 5.84 -0.93 -4.35
C ILE A 6 6.99 0.02 -4.06
N GLU A 7 7.05 1.11 -4.80
CA GLU A 7 7.97 2.21 -4.53
C GLU A 7 7.35 3.18 -3.51
N ILE A 8 8.10 3.50 -2.46
CA ILE A 8 7.67 4.46 -1.44
C ILE A 8 8.73 5.55 -1.32
N THR A 9 8.28 6.81 -1.38
CA THR A 9 9.12 7.98 -1.13
C THR A 9 8.75 8.64 0.19
N CYS A 10 9.73 8.85 1.06
CA CYS A 10 9.49 9.50 2.35
C CYS A 10 9.21 10.99 2.15
N SER A 11 8.06 11.44 2.60
CA SER A 11 7.65 12.86 2.52
C SER A 11 8.52 13.80 3.35
N ARG A 12 9.27 13.28 4.33
CA ARG A 12 10.13 14.07 5.22
C ARG A 12 11.56 14.24 4.71
N CYS A 13 12.20 13.18 4.23
CA CYS A 13 13.61 13.22 3.82
C CYS A 13 13.85 12.95 2.33
N GLY A 14 12.80 12.63 1.56
CA GLY A 14 12.92 12.35 0.13
C GLY A 14 13.58 11.02 -0.22
N HIS A 15 13.91 10.18 0.77
CA HIS A 15 14.45 8.85 0.50
C HIS A 15 13.39 7.94 -0.12
N THR A 16 13.77 7.26 -1.19
CA THR A 16 12.92 6.29 -1.89
C THR A 16 13.43 4.87 -1.67
N TRP A 17 12.53 3.94 -1.40
CA TRP A 17 12.83 2.52 -1.24
C TRP A 17 11.67 1.67 -1.75
N TYR A 18 11.92 0.36 -1.91
CA TYR A 18 10.90 -0.60 -2.32
C TYR A 18 10.48 -1.47 -1.14
N GLU A 19 9.19 -1.72 -1.01
CA GLU A 19 8.63 -2.68 -0.05
C GLU A 19 7.80 -3.73 -0.77
N ASP A 20 7.81 -4.94 -0.21
CA ASP A 20 6.96 -6.03 -0.65
C ASP A 20 5.57 -5.89 0.00
N LEU A 21 4.54 -5.74 -0.83
CA LEU A 21 3.14 -5.67 -0.39
C LEU A 21 2.73 -6.89 0.44
N ALA A 22 3.17 -8.09 0.07
CA ALA A 22 2.83 -9.30 0.83
C ALA A 22 3.39 -9.23 2.25
N ARG A 23 4.62 -8.70 2.38
CA ARG A 23 5.27 -8.49 3.67
C ARG A 23 4.57 -7.40 4.49
N LEU A 24 4.06 -6.35 3.84
CA LEU A 24 3.28 -5.30 4.50
C LEU A 24 1.93 -5.83 5.01
N ASP A 25 1.28 -6.71 4.25
CA ASP A 25 0.03 -7.38 4.65
C ASP A 25 0.22 -8.36 5.82
N GLU A 26 1.37 -9.05 5.90
CA GLU A 26 1.67 -10.01 6.98
C GLU A 26 2.09 -9.35 8.29
N LYS A 27 2.89 -8.27 8.25
CA LYS A 27 3.61 -7.82 9.45
C LYS A 27 2.76 -7.10 10.48
N ASP A 28 1.68 -6.44 10.08
CA ASP A 28 0.83 -5.65 10.97
C ASP A 28 -0.40 -5.23 10.15
N ARG A 29 -1.55 -5.89 10.30
CA ARG A 29 -2.84 -5.40 9.79
C ARG A 29 -3.24 -4.09 10.50
N VAL A 30 -2.47 -3.02 10.32
CA VAL A 30 -2.95 -1.65 10.60
C VAL A 30 -3.61 -1.16 9.32
N ILE A 31 -4.70 -1.83 8.98
CA ILE A 31 -5.66 -1.32 8.02
C ILE A 31 -6.24 -0.08 8.69
N TYR A 32 -5.75 1.09 8.29
CA TYR A 32 -6.29 2.35 8.81
C TYR A 32 -7.75 2.54 8.37
N ARG A 33 -8.07 2.05 7.16
CA ARG A 33 -9.40 1.97 6.57
C ARG A 33 -9.31 1.11 5.31
N ASP A 34 -10.06 0.01 5.26
CA ASP A 34 -10.40 -0.64 4.00
C ASP A 34 -11.67 0.01 3.47
N VAL A 35 -11.63 0.43 2.21
CA VAL A 35 -12.84 0.82 1.50
C VAL A 35 -12.93 -0.07 0.28
N VAL A 36 -14.02 -0.85 0.23
CA VAL A 36 -14.44 -1.57 -0.97
C VAL A 36 -15.54 -0.73 -1.57
N GLU A 37 -15.22 0.07 -2.59
CA GLU A 37 -16.22 0.81 -3.36
C GLU A 37 -16.53 0.03 -4.63
N GLN A 38 -17.81 -0.29 -4.85
CA GLN A 38 -18.29 -0.80 -6.13
C GLN A 38 -18.73 0.39 -6.96
N LYS A 39 -17.99 0.70 -8.04
CA LYS A 39 -18.40 1.70 -9.02
C LYS A 39 -18.56 1.03 -10.37
N HIS A 40 -19.78 1.06 -10.91
CA HIS A 40 -20.10 0.56 -12.26
C HIS A 40 -19.71 -0.90 -12.57
N GLY A 41 -19.62 -1.77 -11.54
CA GLY A 41 -19.23 -3.18 -11.71
C GLY A 41 -17.80 -3.46 -11.24
N ASP A 42 -16.93 -2.45 -11.24
CA ASP A 42 -15.55 -2.60 -10.77
C ASP A 42 -15.47 -2.53 -9.24
N VAL A 43 -14.85 -3.55 -8.64
CA VAL A 43 -14.51 -3.56 -7.21
C VAL A 43 -13.17 -2.86 -7.04
N VAL A 44 -13.18 -1.70 -6.40
CA VAL A 44 -11.96 -0.99 -6.01
C VAL A 44 -11.70 -1.25 -4.54
N GLU A 45 -10.72 -2.10 -4.23
CA GLU A 45 -10.23 -2.30 -2.88
C GLU A 45 -9.13 -1.26 -2.60
N GLN A 46 -9.27 -0.48 -1.54
CA GLN A 46 -8.25 0.48 -1.12
C GLN A 46 -7.67 0.10 0.24
N LYS A 47 -6.37 -0.22 0.28
CA LYS A 47 -5.64 -0.51 1.53
C LYS A 47 -4.70 0.64 1.88
N THR A 48 -4.61 0.98 3.16
CA THR A 48 -3.72 2.04 3.65
C THR A 48 -2.79 1.51 4.73
N TYR A 49 -1.48 1.68 4.52
CA TYR A 49 -0.40 1.18 5.34
C TYR A 49 0.37 2.30 6.02
N ARG A 50 0.87 2.04 7.22
CA ARG A 50 1.84 2.91 7.90
C ARG A 50 3.24 2.31 7.79
N VAL A 51 4.13 3.00 7.09
CA VAL A 51 5.50 2.54 6.85
C VAL A 51 6.52 3.48 7.48
N ARG A 52 7.53 2.92 8.14
CA ARG A 52 8.58 3.71 8.79
C ARG A 52 9.78 3.86 7.86
N CYS A 53 10.17 5.09 7.57
CA CYS A 53 11.38 5.37 6.80
C CYS A 53 12.61 4.92 7.60
N SER A 54 13.44 4.06 7.00
CA SER A 54 14.68 3.56 7.59
C SER A 54 15.75 4.64 7.76
N GLN A 55 15.73 5.70 6.94
CA GLN A 55 16.71 6.79 6.97
C GLN A 55 16.46 7.81 8.08
N CYS A 56 15.24 8.36 8.16
CA CYS A 56 14.92 9.45 9.10
C CYS A 56 13.99 9.03 10.25
N GLY A 57 13.52 7.78 10.25
CA GLY A 57 12.61 7.25 11.26
C GLY A 57 11.17 7.78 11.20
N ALA A 58 10.84 8.65 10.23
CA ALA A 58 9.50 9.18 10.06
C ALA A 58 8.50 8.10 9.65
N ASN A 59 7.24 8.26 10.08
CA ASN A 59 6.14 7.42 9.65
C ASN A 59 5.50 8.05 8.41
N ASN A 60 5.35 7.27 7.35
CA ASN A 60 4.63 7.65 6.14
C ASN A 60 3.35 6.82 6.06
N ILE A 61 2.31 7.41 5.48
CA ILE A 61 1.05 6.73 5.21
C ILE A 61 0.98 6.51 3.71
N VAL A 62 0.81 5.26 3.30
CA VAL A 62 0.80 4.83 1.90
C VAL A 62 -0.54 4.19 1.61
N THR A 63 -1.26 4.69 0.62
CA THR A 63 -2.56 4.16 0.21
C THR A 63 -2.43 3.53 -1.17
N ILE A 64 -2.90 2.30 -1.29
CA ILE A 64 -2.79 1.47 -2.50
C ILE A 64 -4.21 1.10 -2.91
N ARG A 65 -4.51 1.27 -4.19
CA ARG A 65 -5.80 0.91 -4.79
C ARG A 65 -5.58 -0.32 -5.66
N PHE A 66 -6.38 -1.34 -5.42
CA PHE A 66 -6.47 -2.55 -6.22
C PHE A 66 -7.77 -2.43 -7.01
N GLU A 67 -7.64 -2.43 -8.33
CA GLU A 67 -8.77 -2.46 -9.24
C GLU A 67 -8.92 -3.93 -9.66
N GLU A 68 -9.99 -4.61 -9.23
CA GLU A 68 -10.36 -5.90 -9.80
C GLU A 68 -11.01 -5.64 -11.16
N THR A 69 -10.21 -5.72 -12.22
CA THR A 69 -10.77 -5.94 -13.56
C THR A 69 -11.34 -7.36 -13.59
N GLU A 70 -12.67 -7.49 -13.69
CA GLU A 70 -13.31 -8.74 -14.08
C GLU A 70 -12.81 -9.12 -15.49
N ASP A 71 -11.77 -9.94 -15.57
CA ASP A 71 -11.46 -10.69 -16.79
C ASP A 71 -12.55 -11.77 -16.90
N GLY A 72 -13.62 -11.43 -17.63
CA GLY A 72 -14.79 -12.26 -17.87
C GLY A 72 -14.54 -13.48 -18.75
#